data_AF-A0A842YLN9-F1
#
_entry.id   AF-A0A842YLN9-F1
#
_cell.length_a   1.000
_cell.length_b   1.000
_cell.length_c   1.000
_cell.angle_alpha   90.00
_cell.angle_beta   90.00
_cell.angle_gamma   90.00
#
_symmetry.space_group_name_H-M   'P 1'
#
loop_
_entity.id
_entity.type
_entity.pdbx_description
1 polymer ?
#
loop_
_entity_poly.entity_id
_entity_poly.type
_entity_poly.pdbx_seq_one_letter_code
_entity_poly.pdbx_strand_id
1 'polypeptide(L)'
;MEGWMYAFLAVICWGFEAIIVKAAGDGVDPLTGTGIGCIAAGLAFFLYLAGTGRITGTMINRSGLLYGVAGIVSFAIGHYFYYTAINKSGAALSASLVATYPLLTVVIAALFFGEPLTIKSGIGTLLIVLGGLVLLI
;
A
#
# COMPACT_ATOMS: atom_id res chain seq x y z
N MET A 1 -16.09 9.03 -12.19
CA MET A 1 -15.37 7.74 -12.11
C MET A 1 -15.83 7.03 -10.86
N GLU A 2 -16.18 5.76 -10.98
CA GLU A 2 -16.60 4.94 -9.84
C GLU A 2 -15.38 4.52 -9.00
N GLY A 3 -15.59 4.15 -7.73
CA GLY A 3 -14.52 3.85 -6.77
C GLY A 3 -13.55 2.75 -7.25
N TRP A 4 -14.07 1.71 -7.91
CA TRP A 4 -13.26 0.61 -8.43
C TRP A 4 -12.29 1.04 -9.54
N MET A 5 -12.59 2.12 -10.27
CA MET A 5 -11.68 2.65 -11.31
C MET A 5 -10.42 3.22 -10.69
N TYR A 6 -10.53 3.91 -9.55
CA TYR A 6 -9.36 4.42 -8.81
C TYR A 6 -8.52 3.27 -8.25
N ALA A 7 -9.16 2.21 -7.77
CA ALA A 7 -8.46 1.00 -7.33
C ALA A 7 -7.69 0.34 -8.47
N PHE A 8 -8.27 0.28 -9.66
CA PHE A 8 -7.60 -0.27 -10.85
C PHE A 8 -6.36 0.57 -11.24
N LEU A 9 -6.48 1.90 -11.25
CA LEU A 9 -5.33 2.78 -11.49
C LEU A 9 -4.25 2.63 -10.42
N ALA A 10 -4.63 2.43 -9.16
CA ALA A 10 -3.68 2.18 -8.08
C ALA A 10 -2.89 0.88 -8.30
N VAL A 11 -3.56 -0.20 -8.72
CA VAL A 11 -2.90 -1.49 -9.02
C VAL A 11 -1.86 -1.34 -10.14
N ILE A 12 -2.14 -0.53 -11.16
CA ILE A 12 -1.17 -0.23 -12.22
C ILE A 12 0.07 0.46 -11.62
N CYS A 13 -0.12 1.50 -10.81
CA CYS A 13 0.99 2.21 -10.16
C CYS A 13 1.84 1.27 -9.29
N TRP A 14 1.21 0.43 -8.47
CA TRP A 14 1.89 -0.52 -7.58
C TRP A 14 2.60 -1.63 -8.35
N GLY A 15 2.06 -2.04 -9.50
CA GLY A 15 2.73 -2.97 -10.42
C GLY A 15 4.03 -2.39 -10.97
N PHE A 16 4.02 -1.14 -11.44
CA PHE A 16 5.24 -0.46 -11.90
C PHE A 16 6.24 -0.24 -10.75
N GLU A 17 5.76 0.17 -9.58
CA GLU A 17 6.60 0.35 -8.40
C GLU A 17 7.42 -0.90 -8.09
N ALA A 18 6.79 -2.08 -8.04
CA ALA A 18 7.47 -3.33 -7.71
C ALA A 18 8.62 -3.65 -8.68
N ILE A 19 8.44 -3.33 -9.97
CA ILE A 19 9.46 -3.51 -11.00
C ILE A 19 10.58 -2.48 -10.87
N ILE A 20 10.26 -1.22 -10.57
CA ILE A 20 11.24 -0.16 -10.34
C ILE A 20 12.11 -0.49 -9.13
N VAL A 21 11.51 -0.92 -8.02
CA VAL A 21 12.23 -1.33 -6.81
C VAL A 21 13.13 -2.53 -7.10
N LYS A 22 12.63 -3.54 -7.82
CA LYS A 22 13.45 -4.68 -8.25
C LYS A 22 14.60 -4.26 -9.16
N ALA A 23 14.38 -3.27 -10.03
CA ALA A 23 15.41 -2.75 -10.94
C ALA A 23 16.48 -1.92 -10.22
N ALA A 24 16.13 -1.25 -9.12
CA ALA A 24 17.10 -0.58 -8.25
C ALA A 24 18.08 -1.59 -7.60
N GLY A 25 17.62 -2.82 -7.39
CA GLY A 25 18.43 -3.93 -6.87
C GLY A 25 19.06 -3.62 -5.52
N ASP A 26 20.22 -4.23 -5.26
CA ASP A 26 20.94 -4.07 -3.98
C ASP A 26 21.82 -2.81 -3.93
N GLY A 27 21.70 -1.90 -4.90
CA GLY A 27 22.47 -0.64 -4.92
C GLY A 27 22.09 0.32 -3.78
N VAL A 28 20.88 0.17 -3.22
CA VAL A 28 20.38 0.92 -2.08
C VAL A 28 19.65 -0.05 -1.17
N ASP A 29 19.97 -0.05 0.14
CA ASP A 29 19.27 -0.91 1.07
C ASP A 29 17.77 -0.51 1.20
N PRO A 30 16.87 -1.45 1.52
CA PRO A 30 15.43 -1.18 1.55
C PRO A 30 15.00 -0.03 2.47
N LEU A 31 15.69 0.18 3.59
CA LEU A 31 15.36 1.25 4.53
C LEU A 31 15.72 2.61 3.94
N THR A 32 16.91 2.73 3.36
CA THR A 32 17.33 3.94 2.64
C THR A 32 16.43 4.20 1.44
N GLY A 33 16.10 3.18 0.66
CA GLY A 33 15.19 3.29 -0.50
C GLY A 33 13.79 3.78 -0.10
N THR A 34 13.25 3.25 1.01
CA THR A 34 11.98 3.71 1.58
C THR A 34 12.07 5.17 2.04
N GLY A 35 13.17 5.55 2.70
CA GLY A 35 13.41 6.94 3.12
C GLY A 35 13.44 7.91 1.95
N ILE A 36 14.15 7.56 0.87
CA ILE A 36 14.19 8.35 -0.38
C ILE A 36 12.77 8.50 -0.95
N GLY A 37 12.02 7.40 -1.05
CA GLY A 37 10.65 7.41 -1.54
C GLY A 37 9.73 8.32 -0.71
N CYS A 38 9.78 8.21 0.61
CA CYS A 38 9.01 9.04 1.54
C CYS A 38 9.32 10.53 1.38
N ILE A 39 10.60 10.90 1.28
CA ILE A 39 11.02 12.29 1.12
C ILE A 39 10.57 12.83 -0.24
N ALA A 40 10.81 12.08 -1.32
CA ALA A 40 10.46 12.50 -2.68
C ALA A 40 8.95 12.65 -2.85
N ALA A 41 8.17 11.65 -2.46
CA ALA A 41 6.70 11.70 -2.53
C ALA A 41 6.14 12.78 -1.59
N GLY A 42 6.65 12.86 -0.35
CA GLY A 42 6.24 13.85 0.63
C GLY A 42 6.46 15.28 0.14
N LEU A 43 7.63 15.57 -0.45
CA LEU A 43 7.94 16.88 -1.03
C LEU A 43 7.04 17.18 -2.23
N ALA A 44 6.85 16.22 -3.15
CA ALA A 44 5.98 16.40 -4.31
C ALA A 44 4.54 16.73 -3.91
N PHE A 45 3.97 15.97 -2.96
CA PHE A 45 2.63 16.25 -2.46
C PHE A 45 2.55 17.54 -1.65
N PHE A 46 3.56 17.86 -0.86
CA PHE A 46 3.61 19.12 -0.11
C PHE A 46 3.57 20.33 -1.06
N LEU A 47 4.40 20.34 -2.11
CA LEU A 47 4.40 21.40 -3.11
C LEU A 47 3.07 21.49 -3.86
N TYR A 48 2.47 20.34 -4.20
CA TYR A 48 1.15 20.29 -4.83
C TYR A 48 0.05 20.88 -3.93
N LEU A 49 0.03 20.53 -2.64
CA LEU A 49 -0.94 21.05 -1.68
C LEU A 49 -0.74 22.55 -1.43
N ALA A 50 0.51 23.01 -1.36
CA ALA A 50 0.84 24.42 -1.25
C ALA A 50 0.34 25.21 -2.47
N GLY A 51 0.67 24.74 -3.68
CA GLY A 51 0.28 25.39 -4.93
C GLY A 51 -1.23 25.41 -5.19
N THR A 52 -1.99 24.48 -4.59
CA THR A 52 -3.45 24.41 -4.70
C THR A 52 -4.19 25.05 -3.51
N GLY A 53 -3.48 25.65 -2.55
CA GLY A 53 -4.09 26.27 -1.38
C GLY A 53 -4.75 25.28 -0.41
N ARG A 54 -4.36 24.01 -0.45
CA ARG A 54 -4.94 22.92 0.37
C ARG A 54 -4.26 22.71 1.71
N ILE A 55 -3.19 23.48 1.99
CA ILE A 55 -2.60 23.60 3.32
C ILE A 55 -3.57 24.42 4.17
N THR A 56 -4.52 23.72 4.80
CA THR A 56 -5.56 24.32 5.63
C THR A 56 -5.63 23.63 6.99
N GLY A 57 -6.49 24.13 7.88
CA GLY A 57 -6.75 23.51 9.19
C GLY A 57 -7.23 22.05 9.10
N THR A 58 -7.66 21.57 7.92
CA THR A 58 -8.02 20.15 7.74
C THR A 58 -6.84 19.19 7.91
N MET A 59 -5.60 19.66 7.74
CA MET A 59 -4.41 18.81 7.91
C MET A 59 -4.19 18.41 9.37
N ILE A 60 -4.60 19.26 10.32
CA ILE A 60 -4.38 19.06 11.76
C ILE A 60 -5.65 18.64 12.50
N ASN A 61 -6.78 18.55 11.81
CA ASN A 61 -8.00 18.01 12.41
C ASN A 61 -7.91 16.48 12.57
N ARG A 62 -8.89 15.88 13.24
CA ARG A 62 -8.92 14.42 13.48
C ARG A 62 -8.73 13.60 12.20
N SER A 63 -9.40 13.96 11.11
CA SER A 63 -9.29 13.23 9.84
C SER A 63 -7.91 13.38 9.21
N GLY A 64 -7.35 14.59 9.21
CA GLY A 64 -5.99 14.86 8.74
C GLY A 64 -4.95 14.06 9.52
N LEU A 65 -5.07 14.02 10.85
CA LEU A 65 -4.21 13.21 11.71
C LEU A 65 -4.34 11.71 11.42
N LEU A 66 -5.55 11.19 11.19
CA LEU A 66 -5.76 9.79 10.81
C LEU A 66 -5.11 9.47 9.46
N TYR A 67 -5.19 10.36 8.48
CA TYR A 67 -4.45 10.22 7.21
C TYR A 67 -2.94 10.27 7.42
N GLY A 68 -2.44 11.09 8.35
CA GLY A 68 -1.03 11.12 8.73
C GLY A 68 -0.57 9.79 9.33
N VAL A 69 -1.34 9.21 10.25
CA VAL A 69 -1.05 7.88 10.82
C VAL A 69 -1.09 6.80 9.74
N ALA A 70 -2.11 6.82 8.87
CA ALA A 70 -2.20 5.89 7.74
C ALA A 70 -0.98 6.02 6.80
N GLY A 71 -0.51 7.25 6.58
CA GLY A 71 0.69 7.52 5.81
C GLY A 71 1.95 6.90 6.43
N ILE A 72 2.14 7.03 7.74
CA ILE A 72 3.28 6.41 8.45
C ILE A 72 3.21 4.88 8.35
N VAL A 73 2.04 4.30 8.64
CA VAL A 73 1.85 2.84 8.61
C VAL A 73 2.08 2.29 7.20
N SER A 74 1.59 2.98 6.17
CA SER A 74 1.72 2.52 4.78
C SER A 74 3.09 2.88 4.18
N PHE A 75 3.38 4.18 3.99
CA PHE A 75 4.55 4.63 3.23
C PHE A 75 5.86 4.41 3.96
N ALA A 76 5.90 4.47 5.29
CA ALA A 76 7.14 4.22 6.02
C ALA A 76 7.26 2.73 6.38
N ILE A 77 6.34 2.22 7.20
CA ILE A 77 6.46 0.86 7.75
C ILE A 77 6.15 -0.20 6.67
N GLY A 78 5.03 -0.06 5.99
CA GLY A 78 4.58 -1.02 4.97
C GLY A 78 5.54 -1.13 3.80
N HIS A 79 5.96 0.01 3.21
CA HIS A 79 6.89 -0.01 2.08
C HIS A 79 8.28 -0.50 2.47
N TYR A 80 8.76 -0.23 3.70
CA TYR A 80 10.01 -0.83 4.18
C TYR A 80 9.97 -2.36 4.13
N PHE A 81 8.92 -2.97 4.68
CA PHE A 81 8.77 -4.42 4.64
C PHE A 81 8.56 -4.93 3.21
N TYR A 82 7.80 -4.21 2.39
CA TYR A 82 7.55 -4.60 1.00
C TYR A 82 8.82 -4.56 0.15
N TYR A 83 9.60 -3.49 0.22
CA TYR A 83 10.86 -3.36 -0.52
C TYR A 83 11.88 -4.40 -0.05
N THR A 84 11.92 -4.66 1.26
CA THR A 84 12.72 -5.75 1.82
C THR A 84 12.30 -7.10 1.26
N ALA A 85 11.00 -7.37 1.15
CA ALA A 85 10.48 -8.60 0.54
C ALA A 85 10.85 -8.69 -0.94
N ILE A 86 10.70 -7.61 -1.71
CA ILE A 86 11.07 -7.57 -3.14
C ILE A 86 12.54 -7.92 -3.32
N ASN A 87 13.44 -7.34 -2.52
CA ASN A 87 14.87 -7.63 -2.63
C ASN A 87 15.20 -9.08 -2.24
N LYS A 88 14.51 -9.66 -1.25
CA LYS A 88 14.79 -11.03 -0.77
C LYS A 88 14.11 -12.13 -1.58
N SER A 89 12.94 -11.86 -2.14
CA SER A 89 12.04 -12.89 -2.68
C SER A 89 11.51 -12.56 -4.08
N GLY A 90 11.88 -11.39 -4.63
CA GLY A 90 11.45 -10.93 -5.93
C GLY A 90 10.09 -10.23 -5.94
N ALA A 91 9.87 -9.41 -6.97
CA ALA A 91 8.68 -8.57 -7.11
C ALA A 91 7.37 -9.36 -7.19
N ALA A 92 7.30 -10.38 -8.06
CA ALA A 92 6.05 -11.13 -8.30
C ALA A 92 5.55 -11.82 -7.03
N LEU A 93 6.42 -12.58 -6.35
CA LEU A 93 6.05 -13.28 -5.14
C LEU A 93 5.66 -12.31 -4.01
N SER A 94 6.45 -11.25 -3.82
CA SER A 94 6.17 -10.24 -2.79
C SER A 94 4.84 -9.52 -3.02
N ALA A 95 4.55 -9.14 -4.26
CA ALA A 95 3.31 -8.48 -4.64
C ALA A 95 2.09 -9.38 -4.39
N SER A 96 2.20 -10.67 -4.69
CA SER A 96 1.12 -11.64 -4.49
C SER A 96 0.84 -11.92 -3.01
N LEU A 97 1.88 -11.98 -2.18
CA LEU A 97 1.71 -12.08 -0.73
C LEU A 97 1.07 -10.80 -0.17
N VAL A 98 1.51 -9.62 -0.60
CA VAL A 98 0.89 -8.35 -0.20
C VAL A 98 -0.58 -8.30 -0.64
N ALA A 99 -0.92 -8.77 -1.84
CA ALA A 99 -2.28 -8.79 -2.36
C ALA A 99 -3.27 -9.57 -1.49
N THR A 100 -2.79 -10.36 -0.51
CA THR A 100 -3.63 -11.03 0.49
C THR A 100 -4.16 -10.10 1.58
N TYR A 101 -3.67 -8.86 1.71
CA TYR A 101 -4.11 -7.90 2.74
C TYR A 101 -5.63 -7.60 2.80
N PRO A 102 -6.45 -7.77 1.74
CA PRO A 102 -7.90 -7.65 1.85
C PRO A 102 -8.51 -8.64 2.85
N LEU A 103 -7.91 -9.82 3.07
CA LEU A 103 -8.24 -10.74 4.17
C LEU A 103 -8.27 -10.00 5.51
N LEU A 104 -7.13 -9.41 5.82
CA LEU A 104 -6.88 -8.74 7.09
C LEU A 104 -7.78 -7.52 7.19
N THR A 105 -7.98 -6.81 6.07
CA THR A 105 -8.88 -5.65 6.00
C THR A 105 -10.31 -6.03 6.37
N VAL A 106 -10.86 -7.13 5.81
CA VAL A 106 -12.22 -7.59 6.12
C VAL A 106 -12.35 -8.03 7.59
N VAL A 107 -11.35 -8.73 8.12
CA VAL A 107 -11.34 -9.15 9.54
C VAL A 107 -11.27 -7.94 10.48
N ILE A 108 -10.34 -7.01 10.21
CA ILE A 108 -10.20 -5.77 10.99
C ILE A 108 -11.48 -4.93 10.87
N ALA A 109 -12.09 -4.85 9.69
CA ALA A 109 -13.32 -4.09 9.49
C ALA A 109 -14.50 -4.68 10.27
N ALA A 110 -14.63 -6.01 10.31
CA ALA A 110 -15.61 -6.68 11.14
C ALA A 110 -15.39 -6.42 12.64
N LEU A 111 -14.13 -6.44 13.10
CA LEU A 111 -13.79 -6.25 14.52
C LEU A 111 -13.97 -4.80 14.99
N PHE A 112 -13.56 -3.82 14.19
CA PHE A 112 -13.51 -2.40 14.61
C PHE A 112 -14.72 -1.58 14.15
N PHE A 113 -15.34 -1.96 13.03
CA PHE A 113 -16.48 -1.23 12.44
C PHE A 113 -17.78 -2.03 12.44
N GLY A 114 -17.75 -3.29 12.88
CA GLY A 114 -18.94 -4.14 12.95
C GLY A 114 -19.48 -4.55 11.56
N GLU A 115 -18.64 -4.50 10.53
CA GLU A 115 -19.06 -4.87 9.18
C GLU A 115 -19.35 -6.38 9.09
N PRO A 116 -20.48 -6.78 8.47
CA PRO A 116 -20.85 -8.19 8.38
C PRO A 116 -19.87 -8.93 7.45
N LEU A 117 -19.28 -9.99 7.98
CA LEU A 117 -18.48 -10.94 7.20
C LEU A 117 -19.40 -11.70 6.23
N THR A 118 -19.46 -11.25 4.98
CA THR A 118 -20.27 -11.93 3.97
C THR A 118 -19.54 -13.16 3.42
N ILE A 119 -20.31 -14.18 3.05
CA ILE A 119 -19.78 -15.38 2.37
C ILE A 119 -19.04 -15.00 1.08
N LYS A 120 -19.51 -13.97 0.36
CA LYS A 120 -18.86 -13.47 -0.85
C LYS A 120 -17.47 -12.91 -0.56
N SER A 121 -17.34 -12.10 0.50
CA SER A 121 -16.05 -11.59 0.96
C SER A 121 -15.13 -12.75 1.32
N GLY A 122 -15.62 -13.75 2.06
CA GLY A 122 -14.83 -14.94 2.43
C GLY A 122 -14.31 -15.73 1.22
N ILE A 123 -15.16 -15.99 0.21
CA ILE A 123 -14.77 -16.72 -1.00
C ILE A 123 -13.75 -15.94 -1.82
N GLY A 124 -14.02 -14.66 -2.12
CA GLY A 124 -13.09 -13.84 -2.92
C GLY A 124 -11.72 -13.73 -2.26
N THR A 125 -11.75 -13.60 -0.95
CA THR A 125 -10.56 -13.55 -0.11
C THR A 125 -9.77 -14.88 -0.15
N LEU A 126 -10.44 -16.02 -0.05
CA LEU A 126 -9.80 -17.34 -0.18
C LEU A 126 -9.14 -17.53 -1.54
N LEU A 127 -9.79 -17.10 -2.63
CA LEU A 127 -9.25 -17.19 -3.98
C LEU A 127 -7.96 -16.37 -4.16
N ILE A 128 -7.89 -15.18 -3.58
CA ILE A 128 -6.68 -14.34 -3.59
C ILE A 128 -5.51 -15.07 -2.91
N VAL A 129 -5.76 -15.68 -1.74
CA VAL A 129 -4.74 -16.45 -1.01
C VAL A 129 -4.27 -17.64 -1.82
N LEU A 130 -5.19 -18.45 -2.35
CA LEU A 130 -4.85 -19.62 -3.15
C LEU A 130 -4.05 -19.23 -4.40
N GLY A 131 -4.42 -18.15 -5.08
CA GLY A 131 -3.66 -17.61 -6.21
C GLY A 131 -2.24 -17.19 -5.82
N GLY A 132 -2.06 -16.54 -4.67
CA GLY A 132 -0.74 -16.20 -4.14
C GLY A 132 0.10 -17.41 -3.75
N LEU A 133 -0.53 -18.44 -3.16
CA LEU A 133 0.15 -19.68 -2.80
C LEU A 133 0.68 -20.45 -4.01
N VAL A 134 -0.02 -20.42 -5.15
CA VAL A 134 0.47 -21.06 -6.38
C VAL A 134 1.80 -20.45 -6.86
N LEU A 135 2.06 -19.17 -6.59
CA LEU A 135 3.29 -18.50 -6.98
C LEU A 135 4.48 -18.77 -6.05
N LEU A 136 4.24 -19.43 -4.90
CA LEU A 136 5.30 -19.88 -3.98
C LEU A 136 5.91 -21.23 -4.41
N ILE A 137 5.24 -21.97 -5.29
CA ILE A 137 5.61 -23.33 -5.74
C ILE A 137 6.35 -23.24 -7.07
#